data_AF-A0A8X6Y8G3-F1
#
_entry.id   AF-A0A8X6Y8G3-F1
#
_cell.length_a   1.000
_cell.length_b   1.000
_cell.length_c   1.000
_cell.angle_alpha   90.00
_cell.angle_beta   90.00
_cell.angle_gamma   90.00
#
_symmetry.space_group_name_H-M   'P 1'
#
loop_
_entity.id
_entity.type
_entity.pdbx_description
1 polymer ?
#
loop_
_entity_poly.entity_id
_entity_poly.type
_entity_poly.pdbx_seq_one_letter_code
_entity_poly.pdbx_strand_id
1 'polypeptide(L)'
;MWRLNQRAWITQDVFKEWLFKICAPSIKDYLDTNDLPLKALLLLSNVPGHPKDLKDNLLTDFPWLTVQFLPPNTTSLIQRMDQEVIVAFKKLYTSALFRRCFEACQLSSTMTKKVLERKM
;
A
#
# COMPACT_ATOMS: atom_id res chain seq x y z
N MET A 1 -2.31 0.60 -9.44
CA MET A 1 -3.08 -0.68 -9.43
C MET A 1 -2.10 -1.82 -9.71
N TRP A 2 -1.39 -2.35 -8.70
CA TRP A 2 -0.34 -3.36 -8.91
C TRP A 2 -0.92 -4.79 -8.90
N ARG A 3 -1.77 -4.98 -9.93
CA ARG A 3 -2.41 -6.20 -10.44
C ARG A 3 -3.39 -6.89 -9.47
N LEU A 4 -4.68 -6.62 -9.68
CA LEU A 4 -5.84 -7.22 -8.97
C LEU A 4 -5.70 -8.76 -8.92
N ASN A 5 -5.34 -9.29 -7.77
CA ASN A 5 -5.50 -10.71 -7.47
C ASN A 5 -6.82 -10.89 -6.75
N GLN A 6 -7.72 -11.73 -7.27
CA GLN A 6 -8.99 -12.06 -6.61
C GLN A 6 -8.80 -12.67 -5.22
N ARG A 7 -7.63 -13.26 -4.94
CA ARG A 7 -7.28 -13.81 -3.63
C ARG A 7 -6.66 -12.77 -2.69
N ALA A 8 -6.37 -11.55 -3.16
CA ALA A 8 -5.75 -10.44 -2.42
C ALA A 8 -4.31 -10.66 -1.91
N TRP A 9 -3.58 -11.66 -2.42
CA TRP A 9 -2.18 -11.92 -2.03
C TRP A 9 -1.21 -11.46 -3.12
N ILE A 10 -0.09 -10.87 -2.69
CA ILE A 10 1.02 -10.53 -3.58
C ILE A 10 1.73 -11.84 -3.96
N THR A 11 1.83 -12.15 -5.25
CA THR A 11 2.69 -13.25 -5.70
C THR A 11 4.14 -12.78 -5.79
N GLN A 12 5.07 -13.73 -5.78
CA GLN A 12 6.50 -13.45 -5.92
C GLN A 12 6.82 -12.64 -7.18
N ASP A 13 6.18 -12.97 -8.32
CA ASP A 13 6.40 -12.27 -9.59
C ASP A 13 5.90 -10.83 -9.55
N VAL A 14 4.72 -10.60 -8.96
CA VAL A 14 4.16 -9.24 -8.81
C VAL A 14 5.03 -8.41 -7.87
N PHE A 15 5.53 -9.01 -6.79
CA PHE A 15 6.46 -8.34 -5.88
C PHE A 15 7.77 -7.97 -6.59
N LYS A 16 8.37 -8.90 -7.35
CA LYS A 16 9.58 -8.64 -8.13
C LYS A 16 9.33 -7.53 -9.15
N GLU A 17 8.24 -7.59 -9.92
CA GLU A 17 7.92 -6.53 -10.89
C GLU A 17 7.81 -5.16 -10.23
N TRP A 18 7.07 -5.05 -9.13
CA TRP A 18 6.93 -3.81 -8.38
C TRP A 18 8.28 -3.30 -7.85
N LEU A 19 9.08 -4.18 -7.26
CA LEU A 19 10.37 -3.83 -6.68
C LEU A 19 11.32 -3.26 -7.75
N PHE A 20 11.44 -3.94 -8.88
CA PHE A 20 12.40 -3.61 -9.92
C PHE A 20 11.96 -2.40 -10.75
N LYS A 21 10.67 -2.31 -11.10
CA LYS A 21 10.18 -1.26 -12.00
C LYS A 21 9.80 0.02 -11.27
N ILE A 22 9.43 -0.06 -9.99
CA ILE A 22 8.87 1.07 -9.25
C ILE A 22 9.72 1.38 -8.02
N CYS A 23 9.82 0.44 -7.07
CA CYS A 23 10.40 0.73 -5.75
C CYS A 23 11.87 1.15 -5.82
N ALA A 24 12.74 0.34 -6.43
CA ALA A 24 14.16 0.64 -6.49
C ALA A 24 14.47 1.92 -7.28
N PRO A 25 13.87 2.17 -8.48
CA PRO A 25 14.01 3.45 -9.16
C PRO A 25 13.56 4.65 -8.32
N SER A 26 12.42 4.55 -7.63
CA SER A 26 11.93 5.64 -6.77
C SER A 26 12.82 5.90 -5.56
N ILE A 27 13.41 4.87 -4.95
CA ILE A 27 14.37 5.06 -3.85
C ILE A 27 15.62 5.76 -4.39
N LYS A 28 16.14 5.33 -5.55
CA LYS A 28 17.31 5.94 -6.16
C LYS A 28 17.09 7.42 -6.47
N ASP A 29 15.95 7.74 -7.09
CA ASP A 29 15.54 9.11 -7.42
C ASP A 29 15.41 9.99 -6.17
N TYR A 30 14.82 9.44 -5.09
CA TYR A 30 14.74 10.13 -3.81
C TYR A 30 16.14 10.41 -3.21
N LEU A 31 17.03 9.42 -3.22
CA LEU A 31 18.39 9.59 -2.68
C LEU A 31 19.16 10.66 -3.49
N ASP A 32 19.07 10.61 -4.82
CA ASP A 32 19.71 11.58 -5.71
C ASP A 32 19.17 12.99 -5.51
N THR A 33 17.84 13.15 -5.48
CA THR A 33 17.18 14.44 -5.27
C THR A 33 17.52 15.09 -3.93
N ASN A 34 17.82 14.28 -2.91
CA ASN A 34 18.14 14.77 -1.56
C ASN A 34 19.64 14.76 -1.26
N ASP A 35 20.50 14.53 -2.26
CA ASP A 35 21.97 14.43 -2.11
C ASP A 35 22.39 13.45 -1.00
N LEU A 36 21.70 12.31 -0.93
CA LEU A 36 21.95 11.25 0.03
C LEU A 36 22.83 10.15 -0.60
N PRO A 37 23.66 9.46 0.20
CA PRO A 37 24.44 8.33 -0.29
C PRO A 37 23.55 7.26 -0.94
N LEU A 38 24.02 6.70 -2.06
CA LEU A 38 23.33 5.60 -2.75
C LEU A 38 23.45 4.29 -1.93
N LYS A 39 22.67 4.20 -0.87
CA LYS A 39 22.60 3.06 0.05
C LYS A 39 21.24 3.03 0.72
N ALA A 40 20.53 1.91 0.62
CA ALA A 40 19.21 1.77 1.22
C ALA A 40 19.02 0.38 1.85
N LEU A 41 18.16 0.35 2.88
CA LEU A 41 17.70 -0.88 3.54
C LEU A 41 16.19 -1.00 3.35
N LEU A 42 15.76 -2.06 2.67
CA LEU A 42 14.37 -2.43 2.55
C LEU A 42 14.03 -3.48 3.61
N LEU A 43 13.17 -3.10 4.56
CA LEU A 43 12.62 -3.99 5.58
C LEU A 43 11.31 -4.61 5.10
N LEU A 44 11.28 -5.94 5.01
CA LEU A 44 10.10 -6.71 4.60
C LEU A 44 9.56 -7.54 5.76
N SER A 45 8.25 -7.77 5.76
CA SER A 45 7.62 -8.71 6.68
C SER A 45 7.99 -10.14 6.32
N ASN A 46 8.02 -11.05 7.30
CA ASN A 46 8.30 -12.46 7.05
C ASN A 46 7.00 -13.22 6.73
N VAL A 47 6.40 -12.90 5.57
CA VAL A 47 5.17 -13.52 5.07
C VAL A 47 5.55 -14.64 4.08
N PRO A 48 4.82 -15.78 4.04
CA PRO A 48 5.15 -16.92 3.17
C PRO A 48 5.23 -16.63 1.66
N GLY A 49 4.78 -15.45 1.21
CA GLY A 49 4.80 -15.01 -0.18
C GLY A 49 6.11 -14.38 -0.67
N HIS A 50 7.09 -14.16 0.20
CA HIS A 50 8.37 -13.58 -0.25
C HIS A 50 9.28 -14.64 -0.91
N PRO A 51 9.93 -14.33 -2.05
CA PRO A 51 10.88 -15.24 -2.66
C PRO A 51 12.09 -15.42 -1.75
N LYS A 52 12.49 -16.66 -1.47
CA LYS A 52 13.70 -16.94 -0.67
C LYS A 52 14.98 -16.60 -1.44
N ASP A 53 14.90 -16.71 -2.77
CA ASP A 53 15.89 -16.31 -3.79
C ASP A 53 15.93 -14.80 -4.05
N LEU A 54 15.09 -14.02 -3.35
CA LEU A 54 15.02 -12.57 -3.54
C LEU A 54 16.35 -11.89 -3.18
N LYS A 55 17.03 -12.36 -2.13
CA LYS A 55 18.32 -11.79 -1.71
C LYS A 55 19.39 -11.90 -2.79
N ASP A 56 19.50 -13.06 -3.44
CA ASP A 56 20.60 -13.32 -4.37
C ASP A 56 20.42 -12.54 -5.68
N ASN A 57 19.20 -12.49 -6.22
CA ASN A 57 18.90 -11.74 -7.46
C ASN A 57 18.96 -10.22 -7.27
N LEU A 58 18.54 -9.69 -6.11
CA LEU A 58 18.62 -8.25 -5.82
C LEU A 58 20.05 -7.73 -5.76
N LEU A 59 20.97 -8.52 -5.20
CA LEU A 59 22.34 -8.09 -4.99
C LEU A 59 23.08 -7.85 -6.33
N THR A 60 22.67 -8.54 -7.40
CA THR A 60 23.22 -8.34 -8.75
C THR A 60 22.69 -7.06 -9.40
N ASP A 61 21.37 -6.85 -9.39
CA ASP A 61 20.77 -5.71 -10.10
C ASP A 61 20.80 -4.40 -9.30
N PHE A 62 20.78 -4.49 -7.97
CA PHE A 62 20.77 -3.36 -7.05
C PHE A 62 21.76 -3.56 -5.88
N PRO A 63 23.08 -3.51 -6.14
CA PRO A 63 24.09 -3.75 -5.09
C PRO A 63 24.04 -2.74 -3.94
N TRP A 64 23.40 -1.58 -4.14
CA TRP A 64 23.20 -0.53 -3.15
C TRP A 64 21.96 -0.74 -2.25
N LEU A 65 21.09 -1.71 -2.58
CA LEU A 65 19.84 -1.97 -1.88
C LEU A 65 19.95 -3.29 -1.09
N THR A 66 20.01 -3.18 0.23
CA THR A 66 19.98 -4.34 1.13
C THR A 66 18.55 -4.70 1.50
N VAL A 67 18.21 -5.98 1.52
CA VAL A 67 16.89 -6.46 1.97
C VAL A 67 17.05 -7.26 3.26
N GLN A 68 16.26 -6.91 4.27
CA GLN A 68 16.14 -7.67 5.51
C GLN A 68 14.70 -8.02 5.81
N PHE A 69 14.49 -9.23 6.33
CA PHE A 69 13.19 -9.68 6.79
C PHE A 69 13.09 -9.46 8.29
N LEU A 70 11.95 -8.92 8.74
CA LEU A 70 11.60 -8.83 10.15
C LEU A 70 11.41 -10.24 10.73
N PRO A 71 11.54 -10.42 12.06
CA PRO A 71 11.20 -11.67 12.70
C PRO A 71 9.74 -12.11 12.40
N PRO A 72 9.45 -13.41 12.43
CA PRO A 72 8.07 -13.89 12.29
C PRO A 72 7.15 -13.24 13.33
N ASN A 73 5.92 -12.91 12.95
CA ASN A 73 4.88 -12.38 13.83
C ASN A 73 5.18 -11.04 14.52
N THR A 74 6.22 -10.29 14.12
CA THR A 74 6.51 -8.98 14.71
C THR A 74 6.06 -7.80 13.84
N THR A 75 5.46 -8.08 12.68
CA THR A 75 5.14 -7.06 11.67
C THR A 75 4.23 -5.96 12.22
N SER A 76 3.14 -6.31 12.90
CA SER A 76 2.22 -5.32 13.48
C SER A 76 2.83 -4.49 14.61
N LEU A 77 3.86 -5.02 15.28
CA LEU A 77 4.53 -4.35 16.40
C LEU A 77 5.69 -3.45 15.96
N ILE A 78 6.37 -3.82 14.88
CA ILE A 78 7.63 -3.17 14.47
C ILE A 78 7.45 -2.37 13.18
N GLN A 79 6.57 -2.80 12.28
CA GLN A 79 6.43 -2.17 10.97
C GLN A 79 5.57 -0.90 11.09
N ARG A 80 6.21 0.26 10.92
CA ARG A 80 5.52 1.57 10.88
C ARG A 80 4.37 1.64 9.88
N MET A 81 4.45 0.89 8.77
CA MET A 81 3.36 0.80 7.80
C MET A 81 2.05 0.34 8.46
N ASP A 82 2.11 -0.68 9.31
CA ASP A 82 0.95 -1.25 9.99
C ASP A 82 0.43 -0.32 11.09
N GLN A 83 1.34 0.35 11.80
CA GLN A 83 0.99 1.17 12.97
C GLN A 83 0.47 2.56 12.61
N GLU A 84 1.05 3.19 11.59
CA GLU A 84 0.79 4.60 11.30
C GLU A 84 0.06 4.75 9.98
N VAL A 85 0.70 4.32 8.88
CA VAL A 85 0.22 4.61 7.53
C VAL A 85 -1.12 3.93 7.26
N ILE A 86 -1.23 2.63 7.53
CA ILE A 86 -2.46 1.86 7.29
C ILE A 86 -3.58 2.34 8.22
N VAL A 87 -3.27 2.65 9.48
CA VAL A 87 -4.27 3.16 10.44
C VAL A 87 -4.81 4.51 9.98
N ALA A 88 -3.93 5.45 9.61
CA ALA A 88 -4.31 6.77 9.11
C ALA A 88 -5.13 6.65 7.81
N PHE A 89 -4.70 5.80 6.88
CA PHE A 89 -5.42 5.55 5.64
C PHE A 89 -6.82 4.99 5.88
N LYS A 90 -6.95 3.96 6.73
CA LYS A 90 -8.25 3.38 7.09
C LYS A 90 -9.17 4.41 7.70
N LYS A 91 -8.67 5.26 8.60
CA LYS A 91 -9.45 6.34 9.22
C LYS A 91 -9.97 7.32 8.17
N LEU A 92 -9.10 7.85 7.32
CA LEU A 92 -9.46 8.81 6.28
C LEU A 92 -10.44 8.22 5.27
N TYR A 93 -10.17 7.01 4.79
CA TYR A 93 -11.04 6.31 3.83
C TYR A 93 -12.42 6.06 4.43
N THR A 94 -12.49 5.59 5.68
CA THR A 94 -13.75 5.31 6.37
C THR A 94 -14.57 6.59 6.56
N SER A 95 -13.94 7.68 7.00
CA SER A 95 -14.62 8.98 7.12
C SER A 95 -15.15 9.49 5.77
N ALA A 96 -14.36 9.39 4.71
CA ALA A 96 -14.78 9.79 3.37
C ALA A 96 -15.94 8.92 2.85
N LEU A 97 -15.88 7.61 3.09
CA LEU A 97 -16.93 6.66 2.71
C LEU A 97 -18.24 6.98 3.43
N PHE A 98 -18.21 7.16 4.76
CA PHE A 98 -19.41 7.52 5.52
C PHE A 98 -20.00 8.85 5.07
N ARG A 99 -19.16 9.86 4.80
CA ARG A 99 -19.64 11.14 4.28
C ARG A 99 -20.40 10.97 2.97
N ARG A 100 -19.83 10.20 2.02
CA ARG A 100 -20.48 9.92 0.73
C ARG A 100 -21.78 9.14 0.88
N CYS A 101 -21.82 8.14 1.75
CA CYS A 101 -23.06 7.40 2.04
C CYS A 101 -24.13 8.30 2.63
N PHE A 102 -23.75 9.16 3.58
CA PHE A 102 -24.66 10.11 4.21
C PHE A 102 -25.24 11.12 3.19
N GLU A 103 -24.39 11.73 2.37
CA GLU A 103 -24.80 12.63 1.28
C GLU A 103 -25.78 11.93 0.31
N ALA A 104 -25.49 10.69 -0.08
CA ALA A 104 -26.37 9.91 -0.96
C ALA A 104 -27.74 9.62 -0.30
N CYS A 105 -27.76 9.28 0.99
CA CYS A 105 -29.00 9.06 1.74
C CYS A 105 -29.82 10.35 1.90
N GLN A 106 -29.17 11.50 2.13
CA GLN A 106 -29.86 12.78 2.22
C GLN A 106 -30.50 13.19 0.88
N LEU A 107 -29.78 13.01 -0.24
CA LEU A 107 -30.32 13.27 -1.57
C LEU A 107 -31.53 12.37 -1.89
N SER A 108 -31.44 11.08 -1.54
CA SER A 108 -32.56 10.13 -1.66
C SER A 108 -33.79 10.60 -0.87
N SER A 109 -33.62 10.98 0.41
CA SER A 109 -34.72 11.45 1.25
C SER A 109 -35.37 12.77 0.75
N THR A 110 -34.56 13.66 0.17
CA THR A 110 -35.02 14.94 -0.38
C THR A 110 -35.79 14.74 -1.69
N MET A 111 -35.35 13.81 -2.54
CA MET A 111 -36.05 13.43 -3.77
C MET A 111 -37.40 12.79 -3.47
N THR A 112 -37.48 11.94 -2.44
CA THR A 112 -38.72 11.26 -2.04
C THR A 112 -39.79 12.24 -1.54
N LYS A 113 -39.40 13.27 -0.76
CA LYS A 113 -40.32 14.34 -0.33
C LYS A 113 -40.83 15.19 -1.48
N LYS A 114 -39.95 15.60 -2.41
CA LYS A 114 -40.35 16.39 -3.59
C LYS A 114 -41.30 15.63 -4.55
N VAL A 115 -41.20 14.31 -4.61
CA VAL A 115 -42.13 13.48 -5.42
C VAL A 115 -43.52 13.37 -4.76
N LEU A 116 -43.58 13.32 -3.42
CA LEU A 116 -44.84 13.32 -2.68
C LEU A 116 -45.56 14.67 -2.75
N GLU A 117 -44.83 15.79 -2.63
CA GLU A 117 -45.40 17.15 -2.68
C GLU A 117 -45.88 17.57 -4.08
N ARG A 118 -45.39 16.93 -5.16
CA ARG A 118 -45.87 17.18 -6.53
C ARG A 118 -47.12 16.37 -6.92
N LYS A 119 -47.59 15.47 -6.06
CA LYS A 119 -48.78 14.61 -6.28
C LYS A 119 -50.00 15.04 -5.45
N MET A 120 -49.89 16.10 -4.67
CA MET A 120 -51.01 16.85 -4.07
C MET A 120 -51.27 18.13 -4.86
#